data_AF-A0A7W7B0L2-F1
#
_entry.id   AF-A0A7W7B0L2-F1
#
_cell.length_a   1.000
_cell.length_b   1.000
_cell.length_c   1.000
_cell.angle_alpha   90.00
_cell.angle_beta   90.00
_cell.angle_gamma   90.00
#
_symmetry.space_group_name_H-M   'P 1'
#
loop_
_entity.id
_entity.type
_entity.pdbx_description
1 polymer ?
#
loop_
_entity_poly.entity_id
_entity_poly.type
_entity_poly.pdbx_seq_one_letter_code
_entity_poly.pdbx_strand_id
1 'polypeptide(L)' 'MGGFSIWHWLIVGIVVILLFGKGRISDVMGDLAKGIKSFKKGLAEDETPAQPRQIGQNAADQTIRSETPQETPRS' A
#
# COMPACT_ATOMS: atom_id res chain seq x y z
N MET A 1 26.95 -13.78 24.36
CA MET A 1 25.90 -14.50 23.60
C MET A 1 25.27 -13.53 22.60
N GLY A 2 26.07 -13.03 21.65
CA GLY A 2 25.68 -11.96 20.72
C GLY A 2 24.72 -12.51 19.69
N GLY A 3 23.45 -12.12 19.83
CA GLY A 3 22.35 -12.55 18.97
C GLY A 3 22.69 -12.32 17.49
N PHE A 4 22.29 -13.31 16.69
CA PHE A 4 22.42 -13.37 15.23
C PHE A 4 22.55 -11.99 14.58
N SER A 5 23.77 -11.72 14.10
CA SER A 5 24.17 -10.48 13.44
C SER A 5 23.12 -10.06 12.40
N ILE A 6 22.90 -8.77 12.21
CA ILE A 6 21.96 -8.21 11.22
C ILE A 6 22.12 -8.84 9.82
N TRP A 7 23.35 -9.25 9.50
CA TRP A 7 23.69 -10.02 8.31
C TRP A 7 22.94 -11.36 8.16
N HIS A 8 22.71 -12.07 9.27
CA HIS A 8 21.97 -13.33 9.28
C HIS A 8 20.51 -13.12 8.91
N TRP A 9 19.87 -12.09 9.45
CA TRP A 9 18.47 -11.76 9.13
C TRP A 9 18.27 -11.37 7.66
N LEU A 10 19.26 -10.72 7.04
CA LEU A 10 19.21 -10.40 5.61
C LEU A 10 19.23 -11.68 4.76
N ILE A 11 20.12 -12.63 5.09
CA ILE A 11 20.24 -13.92 4.40
C ILE A 11 18.95 -14.74 4.58
N VAL A 12 18.42 -14.81 5.80
CA VAL A 12 17.16 -15.50 6.10
C VAL A 12 16.01 -14.89 5.32
N GLY A 13 15.91 -13.56 5.27
CA GLY A 13 14.89 -12.87 4.48
C GLY A 13 14.92 -13.24 3.00
N ILE A 14 16.12 -13.32 2.40
CA ILE A 14 16.31 -13.76 1.01
C ILE A 14 15.81 -15.20 0.84
N VAL A 15 16.24 -16.12 1.72
CA VAL A 15 15.83 -17.54 1.64
C VAL A 15 14.31 -17.69 1.74
N VAL A 16 13.65 -16.96 2.64
CA VAL A 16 12.18 -16.96 2.79
C VAL A 16 11.51 -16.45 1.51
N ILE A 17 12.04 -15.39 0.90
CA ILE A 17 11.49 -14.86 -0.37
C ILE A 17 11.65 -15.86 -1.51
N LEU A 18 12.76 -16.60 -1.58
CA LEU A 18 12.95 -17.66 -2.59
C LEU A 18 12.01 -18.86 -2.36
N LEU A 19 11.81 -19.28 -1.10
CA LEU A 19 10.99 -20.45 -0.76
C LEU A 19 9.50 -20.22 -1.02
N PHE A 20 9.00 -19.06 -0.59
CA PHE A 20 7.58 -18.71 -0.72
C PHE A 20 7.26 -17.97 -2.02
N GLY A 21 8.28 -17.41 -2.68
CA GLY A 21 8.15 -16.62 -3.90
C GLY A 21 7.60 -15.22 -3.64
N LYS A 22 8.02 -14.24 -4.45
CA LYS A 22 7.60 -12.83 -4.33
C LYS A 22 6.07 -12.63 -4.35
N GLY A 23 5.35 -13.47 -5.10
CA GLY A 23 3.90 -13.33 -5.28
C GLY A 23 3.09 -13.56 -4.01
N ARG A 24 3.42 -14.60 -3.23
CA ARG A 24 2.69 -14.94 -1.99
C ARG A 24 2.98 -13.95 -0.86
N ILE A 25 4.23 -13.50 -0.76
CA ILE A 25 4.63 -12.53 0.27
C ILE A 25 4.01 -11.15 0.01
N SER A 26 3.98 -10.68 -1.25
CA SER A 26 3.35 -9.39 -1.57
C SER A 26 1.84 -9.38 -1.33
N ASP A 27 1.14 -10.48 -1.61
CA ASP A 27 -0.31 -10.59 -1.40
C ASP A 27 -0.65 -10.56 0.10
N VAL A 28 0.03 -11.38 0.90
CA VAL A 28 -0.15 -11.44 2.36
C VAL A 28 0.30 -10.16 3.04
N MET A 29 1.43 -9.57 2.62
CA MET A 29 1.91 -8.28 3.14
C MET A 29 0.94 -7.15 2.78
N GLY A 30 0.32 -7.20 1.59
CA GLY A 30 -0.68 -6.22 1.16
C GLY A 30 -1.91 -6.22 2.05
N ASP A 31 -2.43 -7.40 2.41
CA ASP A 31 -3.60 -7.51 3.29
C ASP A 31 -3.27 -7.20 4.76
N LEU A 32 -2.09 -7.60 5.24
CA LEU A 32 -1.58 -7.19 6.54
C LEU A 32 -1.40 -5.66 6.62
N ALA A 33 -0.84 -5.03 5.57
CA ALA A 33 -0.64 -3.59 5.53
C ALA A 33 -1.96 -2.82 5.52
N LYS A 34 -2.98 -3.30 4.79
CA LYS A 34 -4.34 -2.71 4.83
C LYS A 34 -4.94 -2.82 6.24
N GLY A 35 -4.83 -3.99 6.88
CA GLY A 35 -5.33 -4.21 8.25
C GLY A 35 -4.68 -3.29 9.28
N ILE A 36 -3.36 -3.21 9.28
CA ILE A 36 -2.59 -2.34 10.19
C ILE A 36 -2.88 -0.86 9.91
N LYS A 37 -3.03 -0.46 8.64
CA LYS A 37 -3.34 0.92 8.27
C LYS A 37 -4.74 1.35 8.72
N SER A 38 -5.73 0.47 8.60
CA SER A 38 -7.08 0.71 9.13
C SER A 38 -7.10 0.76 10.65
N PHE A 39 -6.32 -0.11 11.32
CA PHE A 39 -6.18 -0.09 12.78
C PHE A 39 -5.55 1.22 13.27
N LYS A 40 -4.45 1.66 12.64
CA LYS A 40 -3.80 2.94 12.96
C LYS A 40 -4.73 4.12 12.68
N LYS A 41 -5.49 4.08 11.59
CA LYS A 41 -6.45 5.13 11.25
C LYS A 41 -7.59 5.21 12.26
N GLY A 42 -8.12 4.07 12.72
CA GLY A 42 -9.16 4.02 13.76
C GLY A 42 -8.66 4.60 15.08
N LEU A 43 -7.44 4.25 15.51
CA LEU A 43 -6.83 4.83 16.71
C LEU A 43 -6.59 6.35 16.57
N ALA A 44 -6.23 6.83 15.37
CA ALA A 44 -5.98 8.25 15.13
C ALA A 44 -7.28 9.07 14.98
N GLU A 45 -8.39 8.46 14.54
CA GLU A 45 -9.71 9.11 14.48
C GLU A 45 -10.30 9.35 15.88
N ASP A 46 -9.98 8.52 16.87
CA ASP A 46 -10.36 8.76 18.28
C ASP A 46 -9.67 10.01 18.86
N GLU A 47 -8.52 10.44 18.31
CA GLU A 47 -7.77 11.60 18.80
C GLU A 47 -7.92 12.85 17.92
N THR A 48 -8.50 12.79 16.71
CA THR A 48 -8.64 13.96 15.82
C THR A 48 -9.84 13.81 14.87
N PRO A 49 -10.76 14.79 14.79
CA PRO A 49 -11.90 14.71 13.89
C PRO A 49 -11.48 14.79 12.41
N ALA A 50 -11.54 13.62 11.76
CA ALA A 50 -11.75 13.29 10.35
C ALA A 50 -10.96 14.01 9.24
N GLN A 51 -10.04 13.27 8.59
CA GLN A 51 -9.80 13.42 7.15
C GLN A 51 -9.94 12.06 6.42
N PRO A 52 -10.88 11.93 5.46
CA PRO A 52 -11.02 10.73 4.67
C PRO A 52 -9.95 10.68 3.57
N ARG A 53 -8.80 10.05 3.84
CA ARG A 53 -7.88 9.62 2.78
C ARG A 53 -8.24 8.22 2.31
N GLN A 54 -8.66 8.12 1.06
CA GLN A 54 -8.90 6.89 0.31
C GLN A 54 -7.62 6.06 0.24
N ILE A 55 -7.73 4.78 0.59
CA ILE A 55 -6.65 3.80 0.46
C ILE A 55 -7.14 2.82 -0.61
N GLY A 56 -6.93 3.13 -1.89
CA GLY A 56 -7.25 2.20 -2.97
C GLY A 56 -7.64 2.76 -4.33
N GLN A 57 -7.81 4.09 -4.51
CA GLN A 57 -8.14 4.66 -5.82
C GLN A 57 -6.89 5.31 -6.41
N ASN A 58 -6.04 4.53 -7.10
CA ASN A 58 -4.95 5.05 -7.96
C ASN A 58 -4.37 3.96 -8.89
N ALA A 59 -5.17 2.98 -9.34
CA ALA A 59 -4.68 1.98 -10.29
C ALA A 59 -5.63 1.65 -11.45
N ALA A 60 -6.84 2.23 -11.51
CA ALA A 60 -7.81 1.83 -12.54
C ALA A 60 -8.63 2.98 -13.18
N ASP A 61 -8.45 4.25 -12.77
CA ASP A 61 -9.33 5.35 -13.22
C ASP A 61 -8.59 6.50 -13.94
N GLN A 62 -7.46 6.23 -14.59
CA GLN A 62 -6.74 7.25 -15.38
C GLN A 62 -6.69 6.97 -16.90
N THR A 63 -7.45 5.99 -17.40
CA THR A 63 -7.43 5.69 -18.85
C THR A 63 -8.65 6.22 -19.61
N ILE A 64 -9.70 6.72 -18.94
CA ILE A 64 -10.94 7.16 -19.60
C ILE A 64 -11.29 8.62 -19.25
N ARG A 65 -10.34 9.57 -19.38
CA ARG A 65 -10.71 11.01 -19.40
C ARG A 65 -9.77 11.90 -20.20
N SER A 66 -9.11 11.33 -21.20
CA SER A 66 -8.19 12.04 -22.08
C SER A 66 -8.78 12.35 -23.45
N GLU A 67 -10.09 12.60 -23.58
CA GLU A 67 -10.70 13.18 -24.78
C GLU A 67 -11.87 14.09 -24.38
N THR A 68 -11.56 15.33 -23.99
CA THR A 68 -12.53 16.41 -23.77
C THR A 68 -13.11 16.86 -25.12
N PRO A 69 -14.44 16.81 -25.33
CA PRO A 69 -15.09 17.56 -26.40
C PRO A 69 -14.84 19.06 -26.18
N GLN A 70 -14.05 19.66 -27.06
CA GLN A 70 -13.85 21.11 -27.16
C GLN A 70 -15.16 21.77 -27.59
N GLU A 71 -15.98 22.18 -26.63
CA GLU A 71 -17.08 23.13 -26.83
C GLU A 71 -16.56 24.52 -26.48
N THR A 72 -16.18 25.30 -27.50
CA THR A 72 -15.72 26.69 -27.36
C THR A 72 -16.94 27.63 -27.19
N PRO A 73 -17.10 28.32 -26.04
CA PRO A 73 -18.14 29.32 -25.87
C PRO A 73 -17.77 30.59 -26.65
N ARG A 74 -18.77 31.14 -27.35
CA ARG A 74 -18.74 32.46 -27.97
C ARG A 74 -18.19 33.55 -27.04
N SER A 75 -17.32 34.40 -27.57
CA SER A 75 -17.22 35.85 -27.30
C SER A 75 -16.46 36.50 -28.44
#